data_AF-A0A9D0XXS5-F1
#
_entry.id   AF-A0A9D0XXS5-F1
#
_cell.length_a   1.000
_cell.length_b   1.000
_cell.length_c   1.000
_cell.angle_alpha   90.00
_cell.angle_beta   90.00
_cell.angle_gamma   90.00
#
_symmetry.space_group_name_H-M   'P 1'
#
loop_
_entity.id
_entity.type
_entity.pdbx_description
1 polymer ?
#
loop_
_entity_poly.entity_id
_entity_poly.type
_entity_poly.pdbx_seq_one_letter_code
_entity_poly.pdbx_strand_id
1 'polypeptide(L)'
;MLDINEELSKFEFIDVEKVEEKIGRIPDDMKNAIELYNKALDDLRSNNEDIAIIALKKAIAIYPAFYEAMNLMGICFLKLDDEDNARRMFNKVIQMDDNSIRASRYLDQLDGKIPSEEASTGKSKRLRKIAATAEWMRSGLSPEKNSPYYLKYILGILIGILAMCLVWIIVPEGSPVKIDLGDLFRKSAEASPEVKKLEAEKAELTTRLNEANEALKQANDTEKQLRDEMEKYIHWSAIFRNLQNLYWEEQYKEVVIQVERDLAGLEMPEDIALEIETLINKCKPRAISQFYESARSIYRSNANARSVDVYKEAADEFRMAISILDEMDSKPSIAVDVYYYGGKAIALSQYPSKEAAEEEAKRCFNAVIEIAPRSEMASYARSRIRDIDEGRTIKH
;
A
#
# COMPACT_ATOMS: atom_id res chain seq x y z
N MET A 1 -32.40 11.27 7.97
CA MET A 1 -31.31 10.29 8.08
C MET A 1 -31.16 9.64 6.72
N LEU A 2 -29.94 9.49 6.21
CA LEU A 2 -29.67 8.92 4.88
C LEU A 2 -30.15 7.46 4.82
N ASP A 3 -31.02 7.13 3.86
CA ASP A 3 -31.39 5.73 3.61
C ASP A 3 -30.35 5.09 2.68
N ILE A 4 -29.41 4.37 3.28
CA ILE A 4 -28.29 3.74 2.59
C ILE A 4 -28.77 2.75 1.51
N ASN A 5 -29.85 2.01 1.76
CA ASN A 5 -30.34 1.02 0.80
C ASN A 5 -31.01 1.70 -0.40
N GLU A 6 -31.72 2.80 -0.16
CA GLU A 6 -32.27 3.63 -1.24
C GLU A 6 -31.14 4.24 -2.08
N GLU A 7 -30.10 4.79 -1.45
CA GLU A 7 -28.96 5.36 -2.17
C GLU A 7 -28.19 4.31 -2.99
N LEU A 8 -27.96 3.11 -2.43
CA LEU A 8 -27.34 2.01 -3.17
C LEU A 8 -28.15 1.62 -4.42
N SER A 9 -29.48 1.72 -4.36
CA SER A 9 -30.34 1.41 -5.51
C SER A 9 -30.23 2.42 -6.66
N LYS A 10 -29.67 3.61 -6.40
CA LYS A 10 -29.45 4.67 -7.41
C LYS A 10 -28.19 4.44 -8.25
N PHE A 11 -27.32 3.51 -7.85
CA PHE A 11 -26.14 3.14 -8.62
C PHE A 11 -26.47 2.05 -9.64
N GLU A 12 -26.21 2.34 -10.91
CA GLU A 12 -26.51 1.47 -12.03
C GLU A 12 -25.25 0.94 -12.70
N PHE A 13 -25.40 -0.17 -13.42
CA PHE A 13 -24.34 -0.73 -14.25
C PHE A 13 -23.98 0.25 -15.36
N ILE A 14 -22.69 0.43 -15.58
CA ILE A 14 -22.17 1.27 -16.66
C ILE A 14 -21.88 0.38 -17.85
N ASP A 15 -22.62 0.60 -18.93
CA ASP A 15 -22.48 -0.10 -20.20
C ASP A 15 -21.41 0.60 -21.05
N VAL A 16 -20.27 -0.07 -21.24
CA VAL A 16 -19.10 0.48 -21.95
C VAL A 16 -19.46 0.90 -23.37
N GLU A 17 -20.26 0.11 -24.10
CA GLU A 17 -20.62 0.40 -25.49
C GLU A 17 -21.43 1.70 -25.58
N LYS A 18 -22.41 1.89 -24.68
CA LYS A 18 -23.20 3.12 -24.61
C LYS A 18 -22.39 4.34 -24.20
N VAL A 19 -21.36 4.15 -23.37
CA VAL A 19 -20.44 5.24 -23.02
C VAL A 19 -19.64 5.62 -24.25
N GLU A 20 -19.06 4.65 -24.97
CA GLU A 20 -18.30 4.91 -26.19
C GLU A 20 -19.14 5.54 -27.31
N GLU A 21 -20.42 5.19 -27.44
CA GLU A 21 -21.35 5.86 -28.36
C GLU A 21 -21.57 7.34 -28.03
N LYS A 22 -21.57 7.72 -26.76
CA LYS A 22 -21.87 9.09 -26.30
C LYS A 22 -20.66 10.01 -26.32
N ILE A 23 -19.50 9.52 -25.88
CA ILE A 23 -18.30 10.34 -25.68
C ILE A 23 -17.14 9.96 -26.59
N GLY A 24 -17.32 8.97 -27.46
CA GLY A 24 -16.26 8.39 -28.29
C GLY A 24 -15.43 7.37 -27.52
N ARG A 25 -14.38 6.86 -28.16
CA ARG A 25 -13.51 5.82 -27.60
C ARG A 25 -12.94 6.27 -26.24
N ILE A 26 -13.17 5.47 -25.21
CA ILE A 26 -12.64 5.70 -23.87
C ILE A 26 -11.27 5.01 -23.68
N PRO A 27 -10.43 5.47 -22.72
CA PRO A 27 -9.18 4.80 -22.39
C PRO A 27 -9.41 3.37 -21.87
N ASP A 28 -8.47 2.47 -22.16
CA ASP A 28 -8.54 1.06 -21.72
C ASP A 28 -8.57 0.94 -20.17
N ASP A 29 -7.88 1.83 -19.46
CA ASP A 29 -7.90 1.92 -18.00
C ASP A 29 -9.31 2.24 -17.46
N MET A 30 -10.02 3.16 -18.13
CA MET A 30 -11.39 3.51 -17.75
C MET A 30 -12.34 2.33 -17.97
N LYS A 31 -12.16 1.58 -19.07
CA LYS A 31 -12.93 0.37 -19.34
C LYS A 31 -12.72 -0.70 -18.28
N ASN A 32 -11.47 -1.00 -17.94
CA ASN A 32 -11.12 -1.96 -16.89
C ASN A 32 -11.67 -1.53 -15.52
N ALA A 33 -11.64 -0.24 -15.21
CA ALA A 33 -12.23 0.30 -13.99
C ALA A 33 -13.76 0.15 -13.96
N ILE A 34 -14.44 0.40 -15.09
CA ILE A 34 -15.89 0.20 -15.23
C ILE A 34 -16.28 -1.27 -14.99
N GLU A 35 -15.52 -2.22 -15.53
CA GLU A 35 -15.77 -3.66 -15.30
C GLU A 35 -15.69 -4.03 -13.81
N LEU A 36 -14.68 -3.51 -13.10
CA LEU A 36 -14.54 -3.71 -11.65
C LEU A 36 -15.65 -3.03 -10.84
N TYR A 37 -16.08 -1.84 -11.26
CA TYR A 37 -17.22 -1.14 -10.65
C TYR A 37 -18.52 -1.94 -10.82
N ASN A 38 -18.78 -2.45 -12.02
CA ASN A 38 -19.95 -3.29 -12.30
C ASN A 38 -19.91 -4.59 -11.48
N LYS A 39 -18.73 -5.20 -11.33
CA LYS A 39 -18.54 -6.35 -10.44
C LYS A 39 -18.87 -5.99 -8.98
N ALA A 40 -18.42 -4.83 -8.50
CA ALA A 40 -18.73 -4.38 -7.15
C ALA A 40 -20.24 -4.21 -6.92
N LEU A 41 -21.00 -3.75 -7.92
CA LEU A 41 -22.45 -3.66 -7.83
C LEU A 41 -23.12 -5.03 -7.71
N ASP A 42 -22.63 -6.05 -8.42
CA ASP A 42 -23.13 -7.43 -8.26
C ASP A 42 -22.78 -8.02 -6.89
N ASP A 43 -21.58 -7.73 -6.38
CA ASP A 43 -21.17 -8.14 -5.04
C ASP A 43 -22.05 -7.47 -3.95
N LEU A 44 -22.41 -6.19 -4.12
CA LEU A 44 -23.34 -5.49 -3.22
C LEU A 44 -24.76 -6.05 -3.25
N ARG A 45 -25.24 -6.47 -4.44
CA ARG A 45 -26.54 -7.16 -4.56
C ARG A 45 -26.54 -8.52 -3.87
N SER A 46 -25.37 -9.17 -3.84
CA SER A 46 -25.15 -10.44 -3.15
C SER A 46 -24.87 -10.27 -1.65
N ASN A 47 -24.93 -9.04 -1.14
CA ASN A 47 -24.64 -8.66 0.25
C ASN A 47 -23.23 -9.08 0.71
N ASN A 48 -22.26 -8.93 -0.20
CA ASN A 48 -20.82 -9.13 0.02
C ASN A 48 -20.08 -7.78 0.00
N GLU A 49 -20.35 -6.93 0.99
CA GLU A 49 -19.86 -5.54 1.02
C GLU A 49 -18.33 -5.43 1.00
N ASP A 50 -17.63 -6.32 1.71
CA ASP A 50 -16.16 -6.30 1.77
C ASP A 50 -15.52 -6.56 0.41
N ILE A 51 -16.08 -7.51 -0.35
CA ILE A 51 -15.62 -7.86 -1.69
C ILE A 51 -15.88 -6.69 -2.65
N ALA A 52 -17.06 -6.05 -2.55
CA ALA A 52 -17.39 -4.87 -3.32
C ALA A 52 -16.42 -3.71 -3.05
N ILE A 53 -16.06 -3.46 -1.78
CA ILE A 53 -15.08 -2.43 -1.41
C ILE A 53 -13.70 -2.74 -2.02
N ILE A 54 -13.26 -4.01 -2.05
CA ILE A 54 -12.00 -4.40 -2.69
C ILE A 54 -12.05 -4.13 -4.20
N ALA A 55 -13.14 -4.49 -4.87
CA ALA A 55 -13.33 -4.24 -6.30
C ALA A 55 -13.32 -2.73 -6.61
N LEU A 56 -13.98 -1.91 -5.78
CA LEU A 56 -14.00 -0.45 -5.91
C LEU A 56 -12.62 0.17 -5.67
N LYS A 57 -11.85 -0.31 -4.68
CA LYS A 57 -10.46 0.13 -4.45
C LYS A 57 -9.60 -0.11 -5.69
N LYS A 58 -9.72 -1.28 -6.32
CA LYS A 58 -9.01 -1.60 -7.57
C LYS A 58 -9.46 -0.70 -8.72
N ALA A 59 -10.77 -0.50 -8.90
CA ALA A 59 -11.31 0.39 -9.93
C ALA A 59 -10.75 1.81 -9.82
N ILE A 60 -10.72 2.36 -8.60
CA ILE A 60 -10.18 3.69 -8.30
C ILE A 60 -8.66 3.76 -8.48
N ALA A 61 -7.93 2.68 -8.18
CA ALA A 61 -6.48 2.64 -8.42
C ALA A 61 -6.14 2.66 -9.92
N ILE A 62 -6.93 1.97 -10.75
CA ILE A 62 -6.76 1.94 -12.21
C ILE A 62 -7.18 3.29 -12.83
N TYR A 63 -8.33 3.83 -12.42
CA TYR A 63 -8.82 5.11 -12.91
C TYR A 63 -9.11 6.08 -11.74
N PRO A 64 -8.13 6.90 -11.33
CA PRO A 64 -8.26 7.79 -10.17
C PRO A 64 -9.35 8.86 -10.28
N ALA A 65 -9.80 9.20 -11.48
CA ALA A 65 -10.89 10.15 -11.72
C ALA A 65 -12.27 9.47 -11.76
N PHE A 66 -12.42 8.26 -11.22
CA PHE A 66 -13.70 7.55 -11.20
C PHE A 66 -14.61 7.98 -10.04
N TYR A 67 -15.20 9.17 -10.15
CA TYR A 67 -16.02 9.76 -9.08
C TYR A 67 -17.22 8.91 -8.68
N GLU A 68 -17.85 8.23 -9.64
CA GLU A 68 -19.00 7.35 -9.35
C GLU A 68 -18.60 6.16 -8.48
N ALA A 69 -17.45 5.52 -8.74
CA ALA A 69 -16.93 4.44 -7.92
C ALA A 69 -16.55 4.91 -6.50
N MET A 70 -16.02 6.12 -6.37
CA MET A 70 -15.71 6.71 -5.06
C MET A 70 -16.96 7.05 -4.24
N ASN A 71 -18.01 7.57 -4.90
CA ASN A 71 -19.29 7.80 -4.26
C ASN A 71 -19.92 6.49 -3.77
N LEU A 72 -19.91 5.45 -4.61
CA LEU A 72 -20.39 4.12 -4.23
C LEU A 72 -19.61 3.56 -3.04
N MET A 73 -18.28 3.69 -3.05
CA MET A 73 -17.41 3.25 -1.96
C MET A 73 -17.71 3.99 -0.66
N GLY A 74 -17.99 5.30 -0.72
CA GLY A 74 -18.43 6.09 0.44
C GLY A 74 -19.75 5.57 1.03
N ILE A 75 -20.74 5.24 0.18
CA ILE A 75 -22.01 4.67 0.64
C ILE A 75 -21.82 3.26 1.23
N CYS A 76 -20.90 2.46 0.67
CA CYS A 76 -20.53 1.16 1.24
C CYS A 76 -19.96 1.30 2.65
N PHE A 77 -19.09 2.29 2.90
CA PHE A 77 -18.57 2.56 4.24
C PHE A 77 -19.68 2.97 5.22
N LEU A 78 -20.65 3.78 4.79
CA LEU A 78 -21.82 4.08 5.64
C LEU A 78 -22.65 2.84 5.97
N LYS A 79 -22.77 1.87 5.05
CA LYS A 79 -23.43 0.59 5.32
C LYS A 79 -22.71 -0.22 6.41
N LEU A 80 -21.39 -0.06 6.53
CA LEU A 80 -20.54 -0.70 7.52
C LEU A 80 -20.38 0.12 8.82
N ASP A 81 -21.14 1.20 8.99
CA ASP A 81 -21.03 2.12 10.14
C ASP A 81 -19.66 2.83 10.25
N ASP A 82 -18.93 2.94 9.13
CA ASP A 82 -17.63 3.62 9.03
C ASP A 82 -17.79 5.03 8.43
N GLU A 83 -18.33 5.94 9.23
CA GLU A 83 -18.59 7.32 8.82
C GLU A 83 -17.31 8.10 8.47
N ASP A 84 -16.21 7.84 9.18
CA ASP A 84 -14.93 8.54 8.98
C ASP A 84 -14.36 8.29 7.58
N ASN A 85 -14.32 7.02 7.14
CA ASN A 85 -13.83 6.70 5.80
C ASN A 85 -14.83 7.12 4.71
N ALA A 86 -16.14 7.06 4.98
CA ALA A 86 -17.15 7.59 4.06
C ALA A 86 -16.93 9.10 3.80
N ARG A 87 -16.78 9.90 4.87
CA ARG A 87 -16.50 11.34 4.77
C ARG A 87 -15.22 11.62 4.01
N ARG A 88 -14.15 10.83 4.22
CA ARG A 88 -12.90 10.97 3.47
C ARG A 88 -13.12 10.75 1.97
N MET A 89 -13.90 9.73 1.59
CA MET A 89 -14.19 9.47 0.18
C MET A 89 -15.00 10.59 -0.46
N PHE A 90 -16.06 11.07 0.18
CA PHE A 90 -16.86 12.19 -0.36
C PHE A 90 -16.07 13.49 -0.46
N ASN A 91 -15.25 13.83 0.54
CA ASN A 91 -14.36 14.99 0.47
C ASN A 91 -13.35 14.85 -0.68
N LYS A 92 -12.81 13.65 -0.90
CA LYS A 92 -11.89 13.38 -2.01
C LYS A 92 -12.57 13.62 -3.36
N VAL A 93 -13.83 13.19 -3.53
CA VAL A 93 -14.60 13.46 -4.74
C VAL A 93 -14.78 14.96 -4.97
N ILE A 94 -15.16 15.71 -3.94
CA ILE A 94 -15.36 17.18 -4.02
C ILE A 94 -14.05 17.89 -4.39
N GLN A 95 -12.91 17.44 -3.85
CA GLN A 95 -11.60 18.04 -4.17
C GLN A 95 -11.16 17.82 -5.62
N MET A 96 -11.64 16.75 -6.27
CA MET A 96 -11.26 16.43 -7.65
C MET A 96 -12.31 16.89 -8.67
N ASP A 97 -13.56 17.04 -8.24
CA ASP A 97 -14.67 17.57 -9.03
C ASP A 97 -15.48 18.56 -8.20
N ASP A 98 -15.16 19.84 -8.39
CA ASP A 98 -15.81 20.98 -7.72
C ASP A 98 -17.33 21.06 -8.00
N ASN A 99 -17.84 20.32 -9.00
CA ASN A 99 -19.26 20.28 -9.36
C ASN A 99 -19.96 18.98 -8.92
N SER A 100 -19.35 18.18 -8.04
CA SER A 100 -19.93 16.92 -7.58
C SER A 100 -21.07 17.13 -6.56
N ILE A 101 -22.28 17.37 -7.07
CA ILE A 101 -23.50 17.62 -6.27
C ILE A 101 -23.82 16.43 -5.34
N ARG A 102 -23.54 15.19 -5.75
CA ARG A 102 -23.83 13.99 -4.95
C ARG A 102 -22.96 13.89 -3.69
N ALA A 103 -21.64 14.02 -3.84
CA ALA A 103 -20.71 13.92 -2.72
C ALA A 103 -20.96 15.01 -1.67
N SER A 104 -21.23 16.25 -2.14
CA SER A 104 -21.58 17.37 -1.26
C SER A 104 -22.90 17.11 -0.51
N ARG A 105 -23.94 16.61 -1.20
CA ARG A 105 -25.21 16.23 -0.58
C ARG A 105 -25.03 15.14 0.48
N TYR A 106 -24.18 14.14 0.25
CA TYR A 106 -23.91 13.10 1.25
C TYR A 106 -23.26 13.68 2.51
N LEU A 107 -22.29 14.59 2.37
CA LEU A 107 -21.70 15.27 3.53
C LEU A 107 -22.72 16.15 4.27
N ASP A 108 -23.56 16.89 3.55
CA ASP A 108 -24.61 17.72 4.16
C ASP A 108 -25.67 16.90 4.90
N GLN A 109 -26.00 15.70 4.40
CA GLN A 109 -26.90 14.74 5.06
C GLN A 109 -26.27 14.13 6.32
N LEU A 110 -24.96 13.88 6.31
CA LEU A 110 -24.21 13.41 7.48
C LEU A 110 -24.04 14.53 8.52
N ASP A 111 -23.85 15.77 8.08
CA ASP A 111 -23.76 16.97 8.94
C ASP A 111 -25.13 17.42 9.50
N GLY A 112 -26.23 16.82 9.05
CA GLY A 112 -27.59 17.18 9.46
C GLY A 112 -28.06 18.55 8.94
N LYS A 113 -27.42 19.09 7.90
CA LYS A 113 -27.71 20.42 7.31
C LYS A 113 -28.89 20.42 6.33
N ILE A 114 -29.30 19.25 5.85
CA ILE A 114 -30.48 19.09 4.97
C ILE A 114 -31.65 18.56 5.80
N PRO A 115 -32.73 19.33 5.99
CA PRO A 115 -34.00 18.80 6.48
C PRO A 115 -34.49 17.76 5.47
N SER A 116 -34.66 16.52 5.91
CA SER A 116 -35.24 15.47 5.07
C SER A 116 -36.64 15.90 4.64
N GLU A 117 -36.82 16.15 3.34
CA GLU A 117 -38.15 16.36 2.77
C GLU A 117 -38.95 15.05 2.89
N GLU A 118 -39.94 15.15 3.76
CA GLU A 118 -41.24 14.46 3.76
C GLU A 118 -41.28 12.93 3.80
N ALA A 119 -41.64 12.48 5.00
CA ALA A 119 -42.14 11.15 5.29
C ALA A 119 -43.51 10.86 4.66
N SER A 120 -43.65 9.72 3.99
CA SER A 120 -44.77 8.77 4.08
C SER A 120 -44.55 7.68 3.02
N THR A 121 -44.76 6.38 3.20
CA THR A 121 -45.37 5.55 4.23
C THR A 121 -44.86 4.13 3.97
N GLY A 122 -44.47 3.39 4.99
CA GLY A 122 -44.38 1.93 4.84
C GLY A 122 -43.26 1.23 5.59
N LYS A 123 -43.68 0.57 6.68
CA LYS A 123 -43.10 -0.68 7.20
C LYS A 123 -41.89 -0.59 8.15
N SER A 124 -42.00 0.29 9.15
CA SER A 124 -41.56 -0.06 10.51
C SER A 124 -42.54 -1.07 11.15
N LYS A 125 -42.48 -2.34 10.73
CA LYS A 125 -43.20 -3.46 11.37
C LYS A 125 -42.30 -4.60 11.85
N ARG A 126 -41.00 -4.61 11.50
CA ARG A 126 -40.04 -5.65 11.96
C ARG A 126 -39.26 -5.24 13.22
N LEU A 127 -38.82 -3.99 13.32
CA LEU A 127 -38.09 -3.47 14.50
C LEU A 127 -38.98 -3.35 15.75
N ARG A 128 -40.29 -3.12 15.59
CA ARG A 128 -41.25 -3.08 16.71
C ARG A 128 -41.49 -4.47 17.34
N LYS A 129 -41.24 -5.56 16.59
CA LYS A 129 -41.41 -6.93 17.09
C LYS A 129 -40.21 -7.39 17.92
N ILE A 130 -39.00 -6.96 17.54
CA ILE A 130 -37.75 -7.24 18.28
C ILE A 130 -37.67 -6.37 19.54
N ALA A 131 -38.07 -5.10 19.44
CA ALA A 131 -38.24 -4.22 20.59
C ALA A 131 -39.31 -4.77 21.57
N ALA A 132 -40.48 -5.19 21.08
CA ALA A 132 -41.53 -5.76 21.94
C ALA A 132 -41.12 -7.09 22.60
N THR A 133 -40.32 -7.94 21.95
CA THR A 133 -39.79 -9.17 22.59
C THR A 133 -38.68 -8.88 23.59
N ALA A 134 -37.81 -7.91 23.30
CA ALA A 134 -36.78 -7.44 24.24
C ALA A 134 -37.38 -6.72 25.46
N GLU A 135 -38.49 -6.01 25.26
CA GLU A 135 -39.23 -5.25 26.28
C GLU A 135 -40.12 -6.17 27.13
N TRP A 136 -40.64 -7.27 26.56
CA TRP A 136 -41.27 -8.36 27.32
C TRP A 136 -40.26 -9.18 28.14
N MET A 137 -39.05 -9.44 27.62
CA MET A 137 -37.98 -10.07 28.41
C MET A 137 -37.44 -9.15 29.51
N ARG A 138 -37.37 -7.83 29.27
CA ARG A 138 -37.02 -6.84 30.30
C ARG A 138 -38.11 -6.70 31.37
N SER A 139 -39.40 -6.80 31.01
CA SER A 139 -40.49 -6.70 31.99
C SER A 139 -40.61 -7.91 32.92
N GLY A 140 -40.11 -9.09 32.50
CA GLY A 140 -40.03 -10.29 33.34
C GLY A 140 -38.90 -10.28 34.39
N LEU A 141 -37.89 -9.42 34.22
CA LEU A 141 -36.71 -9.32 35.10
C LEU A 141 -36.59 -7.96 35.81
N SER A 142 -37.47 -7.00 35.51
CA SER A 142 -37.50 -5.70 36.19
C SER A 142 -38.18 -5.80 37.57
N PRO A 143 -37.61 -5.19 38.63
CA PRO A 143 -38.25 -5.16 39.95
C PRO A 143 -39.57 -4.37 39.87
N GLU A 144 -40.67 -5.08 40.12
CA GLU A 144 -42.03 -4.56 40.02
C GLU A 144 -42.30 -3.54 41.14
N LYS A 145 -42.60 -2.29 40.75
CA LYS A 145 -42.75 -1.14 41.66
C LYS A 145 -44.12 -1.03 42.34
N ASN A 146 -45.08 -1.91 42.06
CA ASN A 146 -46.41 -1.83 42.67
C ASN A 146 -46.50 -2.70 43.93
N SER A 147 -46.70 -2.02 45.06
CA SER A 147 -46.93 -2.65 46.36
C SER A 147 -48.37 -3.18 46.46
N PRO A 148 -48.61 -4.39 46.98
CA PRO A 148 -47.63 -5.36 47.50
C PRO A 148 -47.27 -6.48 46.50
N TYR A 149 -46.10 -6.38 45.86
CA TYR A 149 -45.56 -7.37 44.90
C TYR A 149 -45.26 -8.75 45.52
N TYR A 150 -45.19 -8.87 46.84
CA TYR A 150 -44.93 -10.14 47.54
C TYR A 150 -46.15 -11.07 47.53
N LEU A 151 -47.36 -10.55 47.30
CA LEU A 151 -48.60 -11.34 47.37
C LEU A 151 -48.65 -12.46 46.33
N LYS A 152 -48.11 -12.23 45.12
CA LYS A 152 -48.04 -13.26 44.06
C LYS A 152 -47.11 -14.42 44.42
N TYR A 153 -45.99 -14.12 45.09
CA TYR A 153 -45.05 -15.13 45.54
C TYR A 153 -45.61 -15.90 46.74
N ILE A 154 -46.30 -15.21 47.66
CA ILE A 154 -47.03 -15.87 48.76
C ILE A 154 -48.09 -16.81 48.20
N LEU A 155 -48.86 -16.38 47.19
CA LEU A 155 -49.87 -17.21 46.55
C LEU A 155 -49.25 -18.42 45.83
N GLY A 156 -48.12 -18.24 45.13
CA GLY A 156 -47.38 -19.32 44.49
C GLY A 156 -46.83 -20.34 45.49
N ILE A 157 -46.29 -19.87 46.62
CA ILE A 157 -45.83 -20.74 47.71
C ILE A 157 -47.02 -21.48 48.35
N LEU A 158 -48.16 -20.82 48.54
CA LEU A 158 -49.39 -21.44 49.05
C LEU A 158 -49.89 -22.56 48.14
N ILE A 159 -49.89 -22.34 46.82
CA ILE A 159 -50.26 -23.35 45.82
C ILE A 159 -49.26 -24.51 45.83
N GLY A 160 -47.96 -24.22 45.95
CA GLY A 160 -46.91 -25.24 46.05
C GLY A 160 -47.02 -26.11 47.31
N ILE A 161 -47.30 -25.48 48.46
CA ILE A 161 -47.54 -26.19 49.73
C ILE A 161 -48.80 -27.04 49.61
N LEU A 162 -49.88 -26.51 49.02
CA LEU A 162 -51.12 -27.25 48.83
C LEU A 162 -50.93 -28.46 47.90
N ALA A 163 -50.13 -28.32 46.83
CA ALA A 163 -49.76 -29.43 45.96
C ALA A 163 -48.90 -30.48 46.69
N MET A 164 -47.94 -30.07 47.53
CA MET A 164 -47.15 -30.99 48.36
C MET A 164 -48.01 -31.74 49.38
N CYS A 165 -48.94 -31.05 50.04
CA CYS A 165 -49.88 -31.68 50.98
C CYS A 165 -50.82 -32.66 50.26
N LEU A 166 -51.28 -32.32 49.05
CA LEU A 166 -52.09 -33.23 48.24
C LEU A 166 -51.31 -34.48 47.83
N VAL A 167 -50.05 -34.34 47.42
CA VAL A 167 -49.17 -35.48 47.13
C VAL A 167 -48.97 -36.34 48.38
N TRP A 168 -48.83 -35.74 49.56
CA TRP A 168 -48.69 -36.48 50.81
C TRP A 168 -49.98 -37.23 51.24
N ILE A 169 -51.15 -36.69 50.93
CA ILE A 169 -52.46 -37.36 51.18
C ILE A 169 -52.72 -38.48 50.16
N ILE A 170 -52.31 -38.29 48.91
CA ILE A 170 -52.55 -39.24 47.83
C ILE A 170 -51.57 -40.43 47.88
N VAL A 171 -50.37 -40.25 48.43
CA VAL A 171 -49.36 -41.31 48.55
C VAL A 171 -49.48 -42.02 49.90
N PRO A 172 -49.94 -43.28 49.97
CA PRO A 172 -50.04 -44.02 51.22
C PRO A 172 -48.65 -44.36 51.78
N GLU A 173 -48.47 -44.23 53.09
CA GLU A 173 -47.27 -44.63 53.83
C GLU A 173 -46.93 -46.11 53.52
N GLY A 174 -45.80 -46.32 52.85
CA GLY A 174 -45.30 -47.66 52.51
C GLY A 174 -45.34 -48.06 51.04
N SER A 175 -45.83 -47.20 50.13
CA SER A 175 -45.66 -47.43 48.68
C SER A 175 -44.35 -46.79 48.18
N PRO A 176 -43.35 -47.55 47.68
CA PRO A 176 -42.22 -46.95 47.03
C PRO A 176 -42.72 -46.31 45.74
N VAL A 177 -42.79 -44.97 45.69
CA VAL A 177 -43.00 -44.25 44.45
C VAL A 177 -41.77 -44.50 43.58
N LYS A 178 -41.82 -45.59 42.80
CA LYS A 178 -40.84 -45.87 41.74
C LYS A 178 -41.17 -44.93 40.60
N ILE A 179 -40.71 -43.69 40.72
CA ILE A 179 -40.60 -42.82 39.55
C ILE A 179 -39.43 -43.41 38.77
N ASP A 180 -39.74 -44.16 37.72
CA ASP A 180 -38.73 -44.71 36.82
C ASP A 180 -38.19 -43.57 35.94
N LEU A 181 -37.44 -42.66 36.57
CA LEU A 181 -36.68 -41.61 35.88
C LEU A 181 -35.75 -42.25 34.85
N GLY A 182 -35.32 -43.49 35.09
CA GLY A 182 -34.50 -44.26 34.15
C GLY A 182 -35.12 -44.37 32.76
N ASP A 183 -36.43 -44.54 32.63
CA ASP A 183 -37.09 -44.75 31.33
C ASP A 183 -37.43 -43.42 30.62
N LEU A 184 -37.78 -42.39 31.39
CA LEU A 184 -37.96 -41.00 30.92
C LEU A 184 -36.63 -40.38 30.46
N PHE A 185 -35.55 -40.59 31.22
CA PHE A 185 -34.21 -40.17 30.84
C PHE A 185 -33.55 -41.12 29.85
N ARG A 186 -33.90 -42.41 29.77
CA ARG A 186 -33.44 -43.28 28.66
C ARG A 186 -34.03 -42.87 27.33
N LYS A 187 -35.29 -42.42 27.26
CA LYS A 187 -35.82 -41.79 26.03
C LYS A 187 -35.08 -40.50 25.64
N SER A 188 -34.43 -39.85 26.61
CA SER A 188 -33.58 -38.68 26.41
C SER A 188 -32.10 -39.01 26.24
N ALA A 189 -31.62 -40.17 26.71
CA ALA A 189 -30.22 -40.58 26.81
C ALA A 189 -29.84 -41.71 25.84
N GLU A 190 -30.81 -42.52 25.39
CA GLU A 190 -30.79 -43.14 24.06
C GLU A 190 -30.98 -41.98 23.08
N ALA A 191 -29.89 -41.25 22.86
CA ALA A 191 -29.81 -40.12 21.96
C ALA A 191 -30.62 -40.43 20.71
N SER A 192 -31.75 -39.72 20.55
CA SER A 192 -32.58 -39.83 19.36
C SER A 192 -31.66 -39.69 18.14
N PRO A 193 -31.91 -40.41 17.04
CA PRO A 193 -31.08 -40.33 15.84
C PRO A 193 -30.85 -38.87 15.38
N GLU A 194 -31.78 -37.97 15.73
CA GLU A 194 -31.69 -36.53 15.54
C GLU A 194 -30.61 -35.83 16.39
N VAL A 195 -30.41 -36.20 17.66
CA VAL A 195 -29.37 -35.58 18.51
C VAL A 195 -27.98 -35.97 18.01
N LYS A 196 -27.75 -37.24 17.67
CA LYS A 196 -26.48 -37.68 17.07
C LYS A 196 -26.22 -37.00 15.72
N LYS A 197 -27.28 -36.79 14.92
CA LYS A 197 -27.19 -36.07 13.64
C LYS A 197 -26.86 -34.60 13.84
N LEU A 198 -27.47 -33.94 14.84
CA LEU A 198 -27.19 -32.56 15.22
C LEU A 198 -25.77 -32.39 15.78
N GLU A 199 -25.26 -33.34 16.57
CA GLU A 199 -23.88 -33.33 17.05
C GLU A 199 -22.88 -33.49 15.91
N ALA A 200 -23.16 -34.39 14.95
CA ALA A 200 -22.36 -34.53 13.74
C ALA A 200 -22.39 -33.27 12.87
N GLU A 201 -23.56 -32.65 12.69
CA GLU A 201 -23.72 -31.40 11.94
C GLU A 201 -23.01 -30.22 12.62
N LYS A 202 -23.05 -30.13 13.96
CA LYS A 202 -22.27 -29.14 14.70
C LYS A 202 -20.77 -29.35 14.53
N ALA A 203 -20.29 -30.59 14.63
CA ALA A 203 -18.88 -30.92 14.41
C ALA A 203 -18.43 -30.57 12.99
N GLU A 204 -19.27 -30.86 11.98
CA GLU A 204 -19.04 -30.50 10.59
C GLU A 204 -19.00 -28.97 10.41
N LEU A 205 -19.97 -28.24 10.97
CA LEU A 205 -20.01 -26.78 10.92
C LEU A 205 -18.80 -26.14 11.59
N THR A 206 -18.36 -26.65 12.73
CA THR A 206 -17.13 -26.16 13.39
C THR A 206 -15.89 -26.42 12.55
N THR A 207 -15.84 -27.56 11.86
CA THR A 207 -14.72 -27.89 10.97
C THR A 207 -14.69 -26.93 9.77
N ARG A 208 -15.84 -26.72 9.11
CA ARG A 208 -15.96 -25.75 8.00
C ARG A 208 -15.62 -24.32 8.43
N LEU A 209 -16.01 -23.92 9.65
CA LEU A 209 -15.69 -22.59 10.18
C LEU A 209 -14.19 -22.43 10.43
N ASN A 210 -13.53 -23.46 10.95
CA ASN A 210 -12.09 -23.45 11.13
C ASN A 210 -11.34 -23.41 9.78
N GLU A 211 -11.76 -24.23 8.81
CA GLU A 211 -11.19 -24.22 7.45
C GLU A 211 -11.39 -22.86 6.76
N ALA A 212 -12.57 -22.25 6.88
CA ALA A 212 -12.85 -20.92 6.34
C ALA A 212 -12.00 -19.83 7.02
N ASN A 213 -11.81 -19.91 8.33
CA ASN A 213 -10.94 -18.97 9.06
C ASN A 213 -9.46 -19.12 8.68
N GLU A 214 -8.98 -20.35 8.48
CA GLU A 214 -7.62 -20.61 8.00
C GLU A 214 -7.41 -20.09 6.58
N ALA A 215 -8.37 -20.34 5.68
CA ALA A 215 -8.35 -19.81 4.32
C ALA A 215 -8.37 -18.27 4.31
N LEU A 216 -9.17 -17.64 5.17
CA LEU A 216 -9.20 -16.18 5.32
C LEU A 216 -7.85 -15.64 5.81
N LYS A 217 -7.23 -16.31 6.78
CA LYS A 217 -5.91 -15.93 7.28
C LYS A 217 -4.84 -16.02 6.19
N GLN A 218 -4.83 -17.11 5.42
CA GLN A 218 -3.92 -17.27 4.28
C GLN A 218 -4.17 -16.23 3.19
N ALA A 219 -5.43 -15.91 2.89
CA ALA A 219 -5.78 -14.86 1.94
C ALA A 219 -5.31 -13.47 2.40
N ASN A 220 -5.42 -13.16 3.69
CA ASN A 220 -4.95 -11.90 4.25
C ASN A 220 -3.40 -11.81 4.26
N ASP A 221 -2.72 -12.91 4.62
CA ASP A 221 -1.26 -12.97 4.58
C ASP A 221 -0.72 -12.80 3.15
N THR A 222 -1.37 -13.41 2.16
CA THR A 222 -1.02 -13.24 0.74
C THR A 222 -1.36 -11.85 0.22
N GLU A 223 -2.50 -11.25 0.63
CA GLU A 223 -2.82 -9.85 0.29
C GLU A 223 -1.74 -8.90 0.83
N LYS A 224 -1.28 -9.12 2.07
CA LYS A 224 -0.21 -8.32 2.66
C LYS A 224 1.10 -8.45 1.88
N GLN A 225 1.51 -9.67 1.52
CA GLN A 225 2.69 -9.90 0.69
C GLN A 225 2.61 -9.18 -0.65
N LEU A 226 1.46 -9.28 -1.34
CA LEU A 226 1.22 -8.59 -2.60
C LEU A 226 1.24 -7.06 -2.45
N ARG A 227 0.75 -6.53 -1.33
CA ARG A 227 0.82 -5.09 -1.02
C ARG A 227 2.27 -4.65 -0.83
N ASP A 228 3.05 -5.38 -0.04
CA ASP A 228 4.46 -5.07 0.23
C ASP A 228 5.28 -5.12 -1.08
N GLU A 229 5.04 -6.13 -1.92
CA GLU A 229 5.63 -6.20 -3.27
C GLU A 229 5.21 -5.02 -4.15
N MET A 230 3.92 -4.68 -4.17
CA MET A 230 3.42 -3.56 -4.96
C MET A 230 4.02 -2.22 -4.51
N GLU A 231 4.18 -2.00 -3.21
CA GLU A 231 4.86 -0.82 -2.66
C GLU A 231 6.31 -0.73 -3.10
N LYS A 232 7.03 -1.86 -3.11
CA LYS A 232 8.39 -1.95 -3.66
C LYS A 232 8.41 -1.54 -5.14
N TYR A 233 7.50 -2.05 -5.96
CA TYR A 233 7.40 -1.68 -7.37
C TYR A 233 7.04 -0.20 -7.59
N ILE A 234 6.12 0.35 -6.79
CA ILE A 234 5.76 1.77 -6.85
C ILE A 234 6.97 2.64 -6.52
N HIS A 235 7.73 2.28 -5.48
CA HIS A 235 8.93 3.00 -5.08
C HIS A 235 10.00 3.00 -6.17
N TRP A 236 10.36 1.81 -6.67
CA TRP A 236 11.40 1.67 -7.69
C TRP A 236 10.98 2.26 -9.04
N SER A 237 9.71 2.16 -9.43
CA SER A 237 9.21 2.84 -10.63
C SER A 237 9.28 4.37 -10.52
N ALA A 238 9.11 4.94 -9.33
CA ALA A 238 9.26 6.37 -9.11
C ALA A 238 10.72 6.81 -9.25
N ILE A 239 11.66 6.05 -8.70
CA ILE A 239 13.10 6.28 -8.88
C ILE A 239 13.45 6.20 -10.37
N PHE A 240 13.01 5.14 -11.05
CA PHE A 240 13.30 4.96 -12.47
C PHE A 240 12.74 6.10 -13.33
N ARG A 241 11.50 6.56 -13.09
CA ARG A 241 10.93 7.74 -13.76
C ARG A 241 11.77 8.99 -13.52
N ASN A 242 12.30 9.19 -12.32
CA ASN A 242 13.21 10.32 -12.03
C ASN A 242 14.49 10.22 -12.86
N LEU A 243 15.14 9.04 -12.88
CA LEU A 243 16.32 8.80 -13.71
C LEU A 243 16.05 9.04 -15.21
N GLN A 244 14.88 8.63 -15.70
CA GLN A 244 14.45 8.93 -17.07
C GLN A 244 14.29 10.43 -17.31
N ASN A 245 13.69 11.17 -16.38
CA ASN A 245 13.57 12.62 -16.50
C ASN A 245 14.93 13.31 -16.57
N LEU A 246 15.87 12.92 -15.70
CA LEU A 246 17.25 13.43 -15.73
C LEU A 246 17.93 13.11 -17.07
N TYR A 247 17.68 11.92 -17.62
CA TYR A 247 18.16 11.55 -18.95
C TYR A 247 17.58 12.46 -20.05
N TRP A 248 16.27 12.76 -20.00
CA TRP A 248 15.61 13.65 -20.95
C TRP A 248 16.06 15.12 -20.83
N GLU A 249 16.42 15.55 -19.63
CA GLU A 249 17.03 16.85 -19.33
C GLU A 249 18.53 16.90 -19.68
N GLU A 250 19.06 15.85 -20.28
CA GLU A 250 20.47 15.68 -20.64
C GLU A 250 21.43 15.74 -19.44
N GLN A 251 20.95 15.48 -18.22
CA GLN A 251 21.75 15.44 -16.99
C GLN A 251 22.38 14.05 -16.77
N TYR A 252 23.15 13.57 -17.74
CA TYR A 252 23.73 12.23 -17.71
C TYR A 252 24.68 12.01 -16.53
N LYS A 253 25.40 13.05 -16.10
CA LYS A 253 26.25 13.03 -14.91
C LYS A 253 25.46 12.62 -13.66
N GLU A 254 24.31 13.25 -13.45
CA GLU A 254 23.47 13.02 -12.28
C GLU A 254 22.85 11.62 -12.28
N VAL A 255 22.45 11.11 -13.46
CA VAL A 255 21.97 9.73 -13.60
C VAL A 255 23.04 8.73 -13.15
N VAL A 256 24.28 8.90 -13.62
CA VAL A 256 25.38 8.00 -13.24
C VAL A 256 25.68 8.08 -11.75
N ILE A 257 25.69 9.29 -11.15
CA ILE A 257 25.90 9.46 -9.70
C ILE A 257 24.82 8.75 -8.91
N GLN A 258 23.54 8.97 -9.22
CA GLN A 258 22.44 8.37 -8.47
C GLN A 258 22.49 6.84 -8.53
N VAL A 259 22.75 6.27 -9.70
CA VAL A 259 22.77 4.81 -9.85
C VAL A 259 24.00 4.18 -9.19
N GLU A 260 25.21 4.67 -9.46
CA GLU A 260 26.46 4.06 -8.99
C GLU A 260 26.74 4.33 -7.50
N ARG A 261 26.17 5.39 -6.93
CA ARG A 261 26.41 5.77 -5.53
C ARG A 261 25.20 5.53 -4.65
N ASP A 262 24.05 6.09 -5.03
CA ASP A 262 22.89 6.14 -4.15
C ASP A 262 22.08 4.83 -4.20
N LEU A 263 22.12 4.10 -5.33
CA LEU A 263 21.41 2.82 -5.52
C LEU A 263 22.29 1.58 -5.36
N ALA A 264 23.60 1.75 -5.15
CA ALA A 264 24.54 0.63 -5.06
C ALA A 264 24.23 -0.29 -3.86
N GLY A 265 24.03 -1.58 -4.15
CA GLY A 265 23.78 -2.61 -3.14
C GLY A 265 22.36 -2.66 -2.59
N LEU A 266 21.43 -1.87 -3.14
CA LEU A 266 20.01 -1.95 -2.78
C LEU A 266 19.30 -3.08 -3.54
N GLU A 267 18.41 -3.79 -2.84
CA GLU A 267 17.59 -4.86 -3.44
C GLU A 267 16.43 -4.26 -4.25
N MET A 268 16.54 -4.33 -5.58
CA MET A 268 15.52 -3.88 -6.52
C MET A 268 14.90 -5.05 -7.30
N PRO A 269 13.65 -4.90 -7.81
CA PRO A 269 13.07 -5.86 -8.73
C PRO A 269 13.96 -6.06 -9.97
N GLU A 270 14.08 -7.31 -10.43
CA GLU A 270 15.01 -7.71 -11.50
C GLU A 270 14.73 -7.01 -12.84
N ASP A 271 13.45 -6.84 -13.16
CA ASP A 271 12.98 -6.13 -14.35
C ASP A 271 13.38 -4.65 -14.32
N ILE A 272 13.19 -3.98 -13.18
CA ILE A 272 13.60 -2.58 -13.01
C ILE A 272 15.13 -2.44 -13.02
N ALA A 273 15.84 -3.40 -12.42
CA ALA A 273 17.30 -3.42 -12.44
C ALA A 273 17.86 -3.41 -13.87
N LEU A 274 17.30 -4.26 -14.74
CA LEU A 274 17.70 -4.36 -16.14
C LEU A 274 17.42 -3.06 -16.91
N GLU A 275 16.30 -2.40 -16.63
CA GLU A 275 15.96 -1.12 -17.25
C GLU A 275 16.90 0.01 -16.81
N ILE A 276 17.23 0.08 -15.52
CA ILE A 276 18.22 1.02 -14.97
C ILE A 276 19.60 0.74 -15.58
N GLU A 277 20.00 -0.52 -15.67
CA GLU A 277 21.28 -0.93 -16.29
C GLU A 277 21.35 -0.49 -17.77
N THR A 278 20.26 -0.68 -18.50
CA THR A 278 20.17 -0.22 -19.89
C THR A 278 20.27 1.30 -20.00
N LEU A 279 19.64 2.03 -19.08
CA LEU A 279 19.67 3.49 -19.05
C LEU A 279 21.08 4.01 -18.70
N ILE A 280 21.73 3.46 -17.67
CA ILE A 280 23.06 3.89 -17.25
C ILE A 280 24.10 3.60 -18.33
N ASN A 281 24.02 2.47 -19.03
CA ASN A 281 24.93 2.15 -20.13
C ASN A 281 24.82 3.16 -21.29
N LYS A 282 23.64 3.77 -21.51
CA LYS A 282 23.47 4.87 -22.47
C LYS A 282 24.01 6.20 -21.94
N CYS A 283 23.95 6.42 -20.63
CA CYS A 283 24.39 7.65 -19.97
C CYS A 283 25.92 7.73 -19.84
N LYS A 284 26.57 6.62 -19.45
CA LYS A 284 28.01 6.54 -19.14
C LYS A 284 28.89 7.25 -20.17
N PRO A 285 28.82 6.95 -21.49
CA PRO A 285 29.67 7.62 -22.48
C PRO A 285 29.43 9.14 -22.58
N ARG A 286 28.19 9.60 -22.37
CA ARG A 286 27.82 11.03 -22.44
C ARG A 286 28.20 11.76 -21.15
N ALA A 287 28.14 11.07 -20.01
CA ALA A 287 28.49 11.61 -18.71
C ALA A 287 29.97 11.96 -18.60
N ILE A 288 30.88 11.27 -19.32
CA ILE A 288 32.32 11.55 -19.30
C ILE A 288 32.62 13.03 -19.57
N SER A 289 32.02 13.60 -20.62
CA SER A 289 32.24 15.01 -20.95
C SER A 289 31.70 15.95 -19.88
N GLN A 290 30.56 15.62 -19.27
CA GLN A 290 29.97 16.42 -18.20
C GLN A 290 30.79 16.37 -16.90
N PHE A 291 31.24 15.17 -16.50
CA PHE A 291 32.17 15.01 -15.40
C PHE A 291 33.46 15.77 -15.67
N TYR A 292 34.02 15.66 -16.88
CA TYR A 292 35.22 16.39 -17.24
C TYR A 292 35.05 17.90 -17.11
N GLU A 293 34.00 18.48 -17.70
CA GLU A 293 33.74 19.92 -17.68
C GLU A 293 33.51 20.44 -16.26
N SER A 294 32.71 19.71 -15.48
CA SER A 294 32.43 20.01 -14.08
C SER A 294 33.71 19.97 -13.24
N ALA A 295 34.47 18.87 -13.30
CA ALA A 295 35.72 18.70 -12.57
C ALA A 295 36.75 19.75 -12.97
N ARG A 296 36.81 20.09 -14.26
CA ARG A 296 37.71 21.11 -14.79
C ARG A 296 37.34 22.50 -14.30
N SER A 297 36.04 22.80 -14.16
CA SER A 297 35.54 24.05 -13.60
C SER A 297 35.98 24.20 -12.14
N ILE A 298 35.76 23.17 -11.32
CA ILE A 298 36.16 23.12 -9.90
C ILE A 298 37.69 23.26 -9.77
N TYR A 299 38.44 22.52 -10.59
CA TYR A 299 39.90 22.62 -10.59
C TYR A 299 40.40 24.04 -10.90
N ARG A 300 39.78 24.71 -11.89
CA ARG A 300 40.18 26.07 -12.32
C ARG A 300 39.79 27.15 -11.32
N SER A 301 38.64 27.01 -10.65
CA SER A 301 38.23 27.97 -9.62
C SER A 301 39.23 28.01 -8.45
N ASN A 302 39.95 26.90 -8.24
CA ASN A 302 40.98 26.76 -7.20
C ASN A 302 42.37 27.33 -7.56
N ALA A 303 42.53 27.99 -8.71
CA ALA A 303 43.85 28.46 -9.18
C ALA A 303 44.57 29.40 -8.19
N ASN A 304 43.80 30.23 -7.47
CA ASN A 304 44.32 31.20 -6.51
C ASN A 304 44.43 30.61 -5.10
N ALA A 305 43.38 29.92 -4.65
CA ALA A 305 43.27 29.42 -3.28
C ALA A 305 44.14 28.20 -3.02
N ARG A 306 44.32 27.32 -4.02
CA ARG A 306 45.10 26.09 -3.94
C ARG A 306 44.69 25.20 -2.76
N SER A 307 43.41 25.20 -2.43
CA SER A 307 42.84 24.39 -1.36
C SER A 307 42.91 22.90 -1.73
N VAL A 308 43.42 22.08 -0.81
CA VAL A 308 43.48 20.62 -0.99
C VAL A 308 42.08 20.03 -1.09
N ASP A 309 41.11 20.55 -0.32
CA ASP A 309 39.73 20.07 -0.32
C ASP A 309 39.03 20.30 -1.66
N VAL A 310 39.29 21.44 -2.31
CA VAL A 310 38.73 21.73 -3.64
C VAL A 310 39.40 20.88 -4.71
N TYR A 311 40.69 20.55 -4.56
CA TYR A 311 41.33 19.56 -5.44
C TYR A 311 40.79 18.16 -5.23
N LYS A 312 40.41 17.80 -4.01
CA LYS A 312 39.73 16.53 -3.71
C LYS A 312 38.38 16.45 -4.41
N GLU A 313 37.56 17.50 -4.31
CA GLU A 313 36.26 17.54 -5.00
C GLU A 313 36.41 17.38 -6.53
N ALA A 314 37.35 18.10 -7.14
CA ALA A 314 37.66 17.94 -8.56
C ALA A 314 38.20 16.52 -8.87
N ALA A 315 39.06 15.98 -8.01
CA ALA A 315 39.62 14.63 -8.18
C ALA A 315 38.53 13.56 -8.12
N ASP A 316 37.54 13.69 -7.23
CA ASP A 316 36.44 12.74 -7.10
C ASP A 316 35.55 12.72 -8.37
N GLU A 317 35.27 13.88 -8.96
CA GLU A 317 34.57 13.92 -10.26
C GLU A 317 35.42 13.37 -11.42
N PHE A 318 36.74 13.64 -11.43
CA PHE A 318 37.63 13.02 -12.41
C PHE A 318 37.72 11.49 -12.23
N ARG A 319 37.69 10.98 -11.00
CA ARG A 319 37.68 9.53 -10.72
C ARG A 319 36.43 8.87 -11.29
N MET A 320 35.27 9.51 -11.21
CA MET A 320 34.06 9.02 -11.88
C MET A 320 34.26 8.93 -13.39
N ALA A 321 34.74 10.00 -14.04
CA ALA A 321 35.03 9.97 -15.48
C ALA A 321 36.06 8.90 -15.86
N ILE A 322 37.13 8.75 -15.06
CA ILE A 322 38.18 7.75 -15.25
C ILE A 322 37.64 6.34 -15.08
N SER A 323 36.79 6.08 -14.09
CA SER A 323 36.19 4.74 -13.88
C SER A 323 35.38 4.30 -15.09
N ILE A 324 34.54 5.19 -15.63
CA ILE A 324 33.78 4.94 -16.85
C ILE A 324 34.72 4.71 -18.03
N LEU A 325 35.77 5.54 -18.16
CA LEU A 325 36.75 5.37 -19.22
C LEU A 325 37.48 4.03 -19.11
N ASP A 326 37.87 3.59 -17.92
CA ASP A 326 38.59 2.35 -17.66
C ASP A 326 37.76 1.13 -18.10
N GLU A 327 36.43 1.17 -17.91
CA GLU A 327 35.47 0.13 -18.36
C GLU A 327 35.32 0.05 -19.89
N MET A 328 35.63 1.10 -20.64
CA MET A 328 35.43 1.14 -22.09
C MET A 328 36.56 0.45 -22.86
N ASP A 329 36.21 -0.41 -23.82
CA ASP A 329 37.19 -1.02 -24.74
C ASP A 329 37.90 0.02 -25.63
N SER A 330 37.14 1.00 -26.12
CA SER A 330 37.64 2.08 -26.98
C SER A 330 37.54 3.41 -26.27
N LYS A 331 38.69 4.09 -26.12
CA LYS A 331 38.74 5.36 -25.40
C LYS A 331 38.35 6.53 -26.34
N PRO A 332 37.42 7.41 -25.94
CA PRO A 332 37.09 8.61 -26.71
C PRO A 332 38.24 9.61 -26.75
N SER A 333 38.19 10.59 -27.66
CA SER A 333 39.24 11.61 -27.82
C SER A 333 39.51 12.40 -26.53
N ILE A 334 38.47 12.66 -25.72
CA ILE A 334 38.56 13.38 -24.46
C ILE A 334 39.34 12.61 -23.37
N ALA A 335 39.56 11.30 -23.55
CA ALA A 335 40.20 10.45 -22.54
C ALA A 335 41.60 10.97 -22.15
N VAL A 336 42.38 11.44 -23.12
CA VAL A 336 43.72 12.01 -22.87
C VAL A 336 43.65 13.19 -21.90
N ASP A 337 42.69 14.09 -22.09
CA ASP A 337 42.49 15.24 -21.22
C ASP A 337 41.96 14.83 -19.84
N VAL A 338 41.04 13.87 -19.78
CA VAL A 338 40.49 13.34 -18.52
C VAL A 338 41.60 12.73 -17.67
N TYR A 339 42.42 11.83 -18.24
CA TYR A 339 43.52 11.22 -17.50
C TYR A 339 44.58 12.25 -17.09
N TYR A 340 44.94 13.19 -17.97
CA TYR A 340 45.98 14.17 -17.66
C TYR A 340 45.55 15.13 -16.55
N TYR A 341 44.36 15.74 -16.67
CA TYR A 341 43.88 16.68 -15.67
C TYR A 341 43.36 16.01 -14.41
N GLY A 342 42.79 14.81 -14.54
CA GLY A 342 42.45 13.94 -13.41
C GLY A 342 43.68 13.56 -12.60
N GLY A 343 44.75 13.08 -13.25
CA GLY A 343 46.01 12.78 -12.57
C GLY A 343 46.59 13.99 -11.82
N LYS A 344 46.51 15.20 -12.41
CA LYS A 344 46.91 16.43 -11.71
C LYS A 344 46.04 16.71 -10.48
N ALA A 345 44.71 16.66 -10.62
CA ALA A 345 43.78 16.93 -9.53
C ALA A 345 43.96 15.93 -8.39
N ILE A 346 44.08 14.63 -8.72
CA ILE A 346 44.31 13.54 -7.76
C ILE A 346 45.58 13.78 -6.96
N ALA A 347 46.73 13.99 -7.61
CA ALA A 347 47.98 14.23 -6.90
C ALA A 347 47.93 15.48 -6.01
N LEU A 348 47.27 16.55 -6.46
CA LEU A 348 47.12 17.78 -5.68
C LEU A 348 46.14 17.62 -4.50
N SER A 349 45.19 16.69 -4.60
CA SER A 349 44.24 16.37 -3.52
C SER A 349 44.88 15.66 -2.32
N GLN A 350 46.02 14.97 -2.52
CA GLN A 350 46.72 14.21 -1.48
C GLN A 350 45.81 13.22 -0.71
N TYR A 351 44.71 12.78 -1.33
CA TYR A 351 43.69 11.93 -0.72
C TYR A 351 43.59 10.58 -1.44
N PRO A 352 43.52 9.43 -0.72
CA PRO A 352 43.38 9.30 0.75
C PRO A 352 44.67 9.51 1.54
N SER A 353 45.83 9.29 0.93
CA SER A 353 47.14 9.74 1.42
C SER A 353 47.92 10.35 0.27
N LYS A 354 48.98 11.10 0.57
CA LYS A 354 49.84 11.70 -0.45
C LYS A 354 50.43 10.62 -1.38
N GLU A 355 50.94 9.54 -0.83
CA GLU A 355 51.56 8.44 -1.57
C GLU A 355 50.52 7.72 -2.45
N ALA A 356 49.34 7.43 -1.90
CA ALA A 356 48.26 6.77 -2.65
C ALA A 356 47.79 7.64 -3.83
N ALA A 357 47.64 8.95 -3.59
CA ALA A 357 47.26 9.90 -4.63
C ALA A 357 48.35 10.05 -5.70
N GLU A 358 49.62 10.05 -5.31
CA GLU A 358 50.76 10.11 -6.25
C GLU A 358 50.85 8.86 -7.13
N GLU A 359 50.62 7.65 -6.57
CA GLU A 359 50.56 6.41 -7.35
C GLU A 359 49.37 6.40 -8.33
N GLU A 360 48.18 6.80 -7.86
CA GLU A 360 46.99 6.92 -8.71
C GLU A 360 47.19 7.96 -9.83
N ALA A 361 47.83 9.08 -9.54
CA ALA A 361 48.17 10.09 -10.53
C ALA A 361 49.19 9.58 -11.56
N LYS A 362 50.22 8.85 -11.14
CA LYS A 362 51.18 8.20 -12.05
C LYS A 362 50.49 7.21 -12.98
N ARG A 363 49.54 6.42 -12.48
CA ARG A 363 48.68 5.54 -13.32
C ARG A 363 48.00 6.35 -14.42
N CYS A 364 47.37 7.46 -14.07
CA CYS A 364 46.69 8.32 -15.04
C CYS A 364 47.67 8.93 -16.07
N PHE A 365 48.83 9.41 -15.64
CA PHE A 365 49.85 9.93 -16.56
C PHE A 365 50.42 8.86 -17.49
N ASN A 366 50.57 7.63 -17.02
CA ASN A 366 50.96 6.51 -17.89
C ASN A 366 49.87 6.20 -18.93
N ALA A 367 48.59 6.23 -18.56
CA ALA A 367 47.48 6.07 -19.50
C ALA A 367 47.53 7.13 -20.63
N VAL A 368 47.87 8.38 -20.32
CA VAL A 368 48.09 9.44 -21.34
C VAL A 368 49.20 9.07 -22.32
N ILE A 369 50.31 8.50 -21.81
CA ILE A 369 51.46 8.09 -22.62
C ILE A 369 51.09 6.89 -23.50
N GLU A 370 50.29 5.95 -23.00
CA GLU A 370 49.86 4.78 -23.76
C GLU A 370 48.87 5.15 -24.87
N ILE A 371 47.88 6.00 -24.57
CA ILE A 371 46.86 6.43 -25.54
C ILE A 371 47.48 7.33 -26.62
N ALA A 372 48.39 8.24 -26.25
CA ALA A 372 48.92 9.25 -27.16
C ALA A 372 50.45 9.46 -27.03
N PRO A 373 51.30 8.45 -27.32
CA PRO A 373 52.73 8.42 -26.94
C PRO A 373 53.61 9.50 -27.56
N ARG A 374 53.16 10.10 -28.67
CA ARG A 374 53.88 11.15 -29.41
C ARG A 374 53.23 12.53 -29.25
N SER A 375 52.23 12.67 -28.38
CA SER A 375 51.57 13.94 -28.13
C SER A 375 52.36 14.83 -27.16
N GLU A 376 52.12 16.14 -27.22
CA GLU A 376 52.59 17.09 -26.21
C GLU A 376 52.10 16.70 -24.81
N MET A 377 50.87 16.19 -24.69
CA MET A 377 50.32 15.71 -23.42
C MET A 377 51.11 14.54 -22.85
N ALA A 378 51.60 13.60 -23.67
CA ALA A 378 52.47 12.53 -23.21
C ALA A 378 53.84 13.05 -22.74
N SER A 379 54.38 14.08 -23.39
CA SER A 379 55.60 14.77 -22.92
C SER A 379 55.37 15.41 -21.54
N TYR A 380 54.24 16.11 -21.37
CA TYR A 380 53.87 16.69 -20.08
C TYR A 380 53.62 15.64 -19.00
N ALA A 381 52.94 14.54 -19.34
CA ALA A 381 52.71 13.42 -18.43
C ALA A 381 54.03 12.80 -17.92
N ARG A 382 55.00 12.55 -18.80
CA ARG A 382 56.35 12.08 -18.40
C ARG A 382 57.05 13.06 -17.46
N SER A 383 56.88 14.37 -17.69
CA SER A 383 57.42 15.41 -16.83
C SER A 383 56.77 15.37 -15.44
N ARG A 384 55.46 15.16 -15.35
CA ARG A 384 54.73 15.05 -14.08
C ARG A 384 55.09 13.80 -13.28
N ILE A 385 55.26 12.66 -13.95
CA ILE A 385 55.76 11.43 -13.30
C ILE A 385 57.13 11.70 -12.67
N ARG A 386 58.04 12.34 -13.41
CA ARG A 386 59.36 12.71 -12.89
C ARG A 386 59.27 13.68 -11.71
N ASP A 387 58.37 14.65 -11.75
CA ASP A 387 58.14 15.56 -10.63
C ASP A 387 57.74 14.79 -9.36
N ILE A 388 56.83 13.80 -9.49
CA ILE A 388 56.41 12.92 -8.39
C ILE A 388 57.58 12.08 -7.87
N ASP A 389 58.32 11.40 -8.77
CA ASP A 389 59.42 10.51 -8.37
C ASP A 389 60.58 11.26 -7.69
N GLU A 390 60.78 12.53 -8.05
CA GLU A 390 61.77 13.41 -7.43
C GLU A 390 61.24 14.14 -6.17
N GLY A 391 59.99 13.85 -5.74
CA GLY A 391 59.35 14.46 -4.58
C GLY A 391 59.03 15.95 -4.75
N ARG A 392 58.97 16.45 -5.98
CA ARG A 392 58.65 17.84 -6.31
C ARG A 392 57.14 18.05 -6.36
N THR A 393 56.70 19.21 -5.89
CA THR A 393 55.28 19.58 -5.97
C THR A 393 54.83 19.72 -7.42
N ILE A 394 53.74 19.05 -7.79
CA ILE A 394 53.14 19.17 -9.12
C ILE A 394 52.69 20.61 -9.35
N LYS A 395 53.04 21.16 -10.52
CA LYS A 395 52.62 22.51 -10.91
C LYS A 395 51.11 22.54 -11.20
N HIS A 396 50.42 23.48 -10.53
CA HIS A 396 49.00 23.78 -10.68
C HIS A 396 48.56 23.96 -12.14
#